data_AF-A0A971JT96-F1
#
_entry.id   AF-A0A971JT96-F1
#
_cell.length_a   1.000
_cell.length_b   1.000
_cell.length_c   1.000
_cell.angle_alpha   90.00
_cell.angle_beta   90.00
_cell.angle_gamma   90.00
#
_symmetry.space_group_name_H-M   'P 1'
#
loop_
_entity.id
_entity.type
_entity.pdbx_description
1 polymer ?
#
loop_
_entity_poly.entity_id
_entity_poly.type
_entity_poly.pdbx_seq_one_letter_code
_entity_poly.pdbx_strand_id
1 'polypeptide(L)'
;MNKKTFKKREAVIWHHFTRHNDAIFLSMKKEIQIGVLSVATLAVACPESSAAEMAMNRHSATNSSVCSSEDVLSGTSDDLIDITALQNGDLLFCVASPMRDGITQAIVSVTEGIDLQQVSHVAIVCKEPNGIYALEASSQHGVWLNPIQQFLEHCDHTESGNPMVLAGRLKDTSNISASVEKAKSFLGKPYDFQYSPSDSAIYCSELVHYSFFDSEGKEIFPQEPMSFHDKSGNVTSFWKDYYKRWNMDVPEGEPGTNPGSISRSKEIKIIGKFF
;
A
#
# COMPACT_ATOMS: atom_id res chain seq x y z
N MET A 1 4.02 -55.46 27.53
CA MET A 1 3.46 -54.09 27.51
C MET A 1 4.60 -53.09 27.64
N ASN A 2 5.03 -52.48 26.52
CA ASN A 2 6.09 -51.47 26.51
C ASN A 2 5.46 -50.08 26.67
N LYS A 3 5.66 -49.45 27.85
CA LYS A 3 5.33 -48.02 28.04
C LYS A 3 6.36 -47.20 27.28
N LYS A 4 5.97 -46.58 26.16
CA LYS A 4 6.76 -45.55 25.48
C LYS A 4 6.82 -44.32 26.38
N THR A 5 7.98 -44.05 26.97
CA THR A 5 8.27 -42.82 27.71
C THR A 5 8.41 -41.69 26.70
N PHE A 6 7.43 -40.79 26.64
CA PHE A 6 7.54 -39.56 25.85
C PHE A 6 8.52 -38.62 26.55
N LYS A 7 9.63 -38.27 25.87
CA LYS A 7 10.51 -37.17 26.30
C LYS A 7 9.65 -35.91 26.40
N LYS A 8 9.57 -35.34 27.61
CA LYS A 8 8.95 -34.04 27.86
C LYS A 8 9.72 -33.03 27.00
N ARG A 9 9.10 -32.54 25.92
CA ARG A 9 9.69 -31.49 25.09
C ARG A 9 9.76 -30.24 25.97
N GLU A 10 10.95 -29.66 26.09
CA GLU A 10 11.13 -28.38 26.75
C GLU A 10 10.24 -27.34 26.08
N ALA A 11 9.53 -26.56 26.88
CA ALA A 11 8.79 -25.42 26.39
C ALA A 11 9.83 -24.41 25.87
N VAL A 12 9.77 -24.10 24.58
CA VAL A 12 10.56 -23.00 24.04
C VAL A 12 9.90 -21.72 24.52
N ILE A 13 10.48 -21.09 25.54
CA ILE A 13 10.06 -19.79 26.04
C ILE A 13 10.66 -18.75 25.10
N TRP A 14 9.82 -18.15 24.27
CA TRP A 14 10.22 -17.01 23.45
C TRP A 14 10.04 -15.73 24.25
N HIS A 15 11.13 -14.97 24.40
CA HIS A 15 11.04 -13.61 24.90
C HIS A 15 10.40 -12.74 23.81
N HIS A 16 9.41 -11.94 24.20
CA HIS A 16 8.71 -10.99 23.35
C HIS A 16 9.72 -10.07 22.65
N PHE A 17 9.85 -10.20 21.33
CA PHE A 17 10.57 -9.23 20.51
C PHE A 17 9.55 -8.29 19.87
N THR A 18 9.42 -7.10 20.44
CA THR A 18 8.77 -5.97 19.76
C THR A 18 9.79 -5.28 18.87
N ARG A 19 9.86 -5.73 17.63
CA ARG A 19 10.12 -4.80 16.52
C ARG A 19 8.90 -4.83 15.63
N HIS A 20 8.34 -3.65 15.40
CA HIS A 20 7.30 -3.42 14.42
C HIS A 20 7.68 -4.06 13.07
N ASN A 21 6.69 -4.71 12.46
CA ASN A 21 6.65 -5.05 11.04
C ASN A 21 7.58 -6.14 10.50
N ASP A 22 7.47 -7.38 11.00
CA ASP A 22 7.76 -8.56 10.18
C ASP A 22 6.98 -9.79 10.69
N ALA A 23 6.09 -10.33 9.86
CA ALA A 23 5.43 -11.61 10.14
C ALA A 23 6.45 -12.75 9.91
N ILE A 24 7.05 -13.26 10.99
CA ILE A 24 8.14 -14.25 11.02
C ILE A 24 7.76 -15.63 10.41
N PHE A 25 6.50 -15.86 10.02
CA PHE A 25 6.02 -17.23 9.74
C PHE A 25 6.04 -17.69 8.27
N LEU A 26 6.54 -16.89 7.32
CA LEU A 26 6.49 -17.28 5.90
C LEU A 26 7.65 -18.16 5.39
N SER A 27 8.71 -18.42 6.19
CA SER A 27 9.89 -19.17 5.69
C SER A 27 9.99 -20.63 6.16
N MET A 28 9.05 -21.12 6.97
CA MET A 28 9.14 -22.47 7.51
C MET A 28 8.27 -23.47 6.73
N LYS A 29 8.89 -24.31 5.90
CA LYS A 29 8.28 -25.54 5.32
C LYS A 29 8.01 -26.62 6.39
N LYS A 30 7.41 -26.24 7.53
CA LYS A 30 7.01 -27.14 8.61
C LYS A 30 5.58 -26.83 9.03
N GLU A 31 4.79 -27.87 9.19
CA GLU A 31 3.44 -27.80 9.73
C GLU A 31 3.48 -27.24 11.17
N ILE A 32 2.88 -26.06 11.39
CA ILE A 32 2.75 -25.46 12.73
C ILE A 32 1.39 -25.86 13.28
N GLN A 33 1.40 -26.77 14.25
CA GLN A 33 0.20 -27.15 14.98
C GLN A 33 -0.02 -26.13 16.11
N ILE A 34 -0.90 -25.16 15.89
CA ILE A 34 -1.33 -24.22 16.94
C ILE A 34 -2.29 -24.99 17.85
N GLY A 35 -1.87 -25.20 19.10
CA GLY A 35 -2.65 -25.90 20.11
C GLY A 35 -3.99 -25.21 20.37
N VAL A 36 -5.04 -26.03 20.54
CA VAL A 36 -6.45 -25.68 20.75
C VAL A 36 -6.64 -24.45 21.66
N LEU A 37 -7.29 -23.41 21.15
CA LEU A 37 -7.81 -22.30 21.96
C LEU A 37 -8.95 -22.82 22.85
N SER A 38 -8.70 -22.88 24.16
CA SER A 38 -9.75 -23.00 25.16
C SER A 38 -10.62 -21.73 25.13
N VAL A 39 -11.94 -21.90 25.04
CA VAL A 39 -12.98 -20.85 24.92
C VAL A 39 -13.17 -20.08 26.25
N ALA A 40 -12.09 -19.68 26.91
CA ALA A 40 -12.13 -19.00 28.21
C ALA A 40 -11.36 -17.66 28.24
N THR A 41 -10.79 -17.19 27.13
CA THR A 41 -10.08 -15.90 27.07
C THR A 41 -10.74 -14.93 26.10
N LEU A 42 -12.06 -14.85 26.17
CA LEU A 42 -12.89 -13.87 25.46
C LEU A 42 -13.72 -13.14 26.52
N ALA A 43 -13.12 -12.15 27.19
CA ALA A 43 -13.87 -11.18 27.98
C ALA A 43 -13.04 -9.92 28.27
N VAL A 44 -13.61 -8.79 27.83
CA VAL A 44 -13.43 -7.40 28.34
C VAL A 44 -12.19 -6.62 27.91
N ALA A 45 -12.42 -5.69 26.98
CA ALA A 45 -12.01 -4.29 27.13
C ALA A 45 -12.97 -3.41 26.30
N CYS A 46 -14.03 -2.92 26.95
CA CYS A 46 -14.81 -1.77 26.47
C CYS A 46 -14.32 -0.50 27.22
N PRO A 47 -14.63 0.69 26.67
CA PRO A 47 -13.84 1.91 26.78
C PRO A 47 -14.15 2.69 28.06
N GLU A 48 -13.13 3.35 28.60
CA GLU A 48 -13.14 4.63 29.33
C GLU A 48 -11.91 4.66 30.24
N SER A 49 -10.88 5.39 29.83
CA SER A 49 -9.86 5.84 30.78
C SER A 49 -9.51 7.28 30.47
N SER A 50 -9.55 8.08 31.52
CA SER A 50 -9.41 9.53 31.65
C SER A 50 -8.06 10.11 31.17
N ALA A 51 -7.65 9.82 29.94
CA ALA A 51 -6.47 10.42 29.31
C ALA A 51 -6.82 11.58 28.36
N ALA A 52 -8.09 12.00 28.32
CA ALA A 52 -8.62 13.05 27.46
C ALA A 52 -8.80 14.43 28.14
N GLU A 53 -8.37 14.61 29.39
CA GLU A 53 -8.38 15.92 30.05
C GLU A 53 -7.05 16.13 30.75
N MET A 54 -6.12 16.86 30.11
CA MET A 54 -5.09 17.70 30.74
C MET A 54 -4.08 18.17 29.69
N ALA A 55 -4.53 19.02 28.76
CA ALA A 55 -3.65 19.90 27.99
C ALA A 55 -4.44 21.10 27.43
N MET A 56 -5.07 21.88 28.31
CA MET A 56 -5.49 23.24 27.98
C MET A 56 -4.95 24.22 29.04
N ASN A 57 -4.44 25.35 28.54
CA ASN A 57 -3.97 26.56 29.21
C ASN A 57 -2.55 26.58 29.83
N ARG A 58 -1.62 27.24 29.11
CA ARG A 58 -1.01 28.49 29.58
C ARG A 58 -0.44 29.33 28.42
N HIS A 59 -0.52 30.65 28.61
CA HIS A 59 -0.40 31.74 27.64
C HIS A 59 1.01 32.37 27.59
N SER A 60 1.31 32.98 26.43
CA SER A 60 2.07 34.24 26.19
C SER A 60 3.61 34.27 26.07
N ALA A 61 4.02 34.49 24.81
CA ALA A 61 4.87 35.57 24.24
C ALA A 61 6.30 35.85 24.73
N THR A 62 7.25 35.84 23.78
CA THR A 62 8.22 36.94 23.50
C THR A 62 8.83 36.84 22.09
N ASN A 63 9.02 38.01 21.45
CA ASN A 63 9.67 38.24 20.15
C ASN A 63 11.20 38.17 20.22
N SER A 64 11.85 37.75 19.12
CA SER A 64 13.09 38.41 18.64
C SER A 64 13.32 38.21 17.14
N SER A 65 13.81 39.27 16.52
CA SER A 65 14.04 39.52 15.10
C SER A 65 15.37 38.95 14.57
N VAL A 66 15.47 38.73 13.24
CA VAL A 66 16.47 39.28 12.28
C VAL A 66 16.91 38.28 11.18
N CYS A 67 16.84 38.76 9.91
CA CYS A 67 17.54 38.39 8.64
C CYS A 67 17.36 36.98 8.06
N SER A 68 17.40 36.73 6.74
CA SER A 68 17.61 37.51 5.51
C SER A 68 17.21 36.63 4.31
N SER A 69 16.95 37.30 3.19
CA SER A 69 16.60 36.81 1.84
C SER A 69 17.59 35.79 1.22
N GLU A 70 17.09 34.77 0.52
CA GLU A 70 17.05 34.63 -0.96
C GLU A 70 16.57 33.22 -1.42
N ASP A 71 15.66 33.25 -2.41
CA ASP A 71 15.31 32.30 -3.49
C ASP A 71 14.90 30.84 -3.22
N VAL A 72 13.59 30.54 -3.18
CA VAL A 72 12.65 30.21 -4.30
C VAL A 72 12.82 28.80 -4.88
N LEU A 73 11.92 27.91 -4.45
CA LEU A 73 11.08 27.12 -5.36
C LEU A 73 9.65 27.18 -4.81
N SER A 74 8.84 28.07 -5.38
CA SER A 74 7.43 28.21 -5.06
C SER A 74 6.65 27.02 -5.64
N GLY A 75 6.39 26.00 -4.82
CA GLY A 75 5.27 25.11 -5.06
C GLY A 75 3.99 25.89 -4.79
N THR A 76 3.21 26.18 -5.83
CA THR A 76 1.91 26.84 -5.67
C THR A 76 0.96 25.92 -4.89
N SER A 77 0.21 26.48 -3.94
CA SER A 77 -0.80 25.77 -3.13
C SER A 77 -2.02 25.31 -3.91
N ASP A 78 -2.01 25.43 -5.24
CA ASP A 78 -3.17 25.29 -6.12
C ASP A 78 -3.53 23.84 -6.47
N ASP A 79 -2.69 22.87 -6.09
CA ASP A 79 -2.91 21.44 -6.38
C ASP A 79 -3.30 20.61 -5.15
N LEU A 80 -3.44 21.24 -3.96
CA LEU A 80 -3.84 20.49 -2.77
C LEU A 80 -5.30 20.03 -2.88
N ILE A 81 -5.54 18.75 -2.63
CA ILE A 81 -6.88 18.15 -2.66
C ILE A 81 -7.32 17.69 -1.26
N ASP A 82 -8.60 17.88 -0.96
CA ASP A 82 -9.24 17.34 0.25
C ASP A 82 -9.97 16.03 -0.05
N ILE A 83 -10.09 15.15 0.95
CA ILE A 83 -10.77 13.86 0.82
C ILE A 83 -12.21 13.98 0.32
N THR A 84 -12.88 15.10 0.60
CA THR A 84 -14.27 15.34 0.16
C THR A 84 -14.38 15.53 -1.36
N ALA A 85 -13.32 15.99 -2.02
CA ALA A 85 -13.27 16.22 -3.46
C ALA A 85 -13.03 14.93 -4.28
N LEU A 86 -12.62 13.85 -3.63
CA LEU A 86 -12.47 12.53 -4.25
C LEU A 86 -13.81 12.00 -4.76
N GLN A 87 -13.79 11.20 -5.81
CA GLN A 87 -14.96 10.54 -6.41
C GLN A 87 -14.72 9.04 -6.51
N ASN A 88 -15.81 8.26 -6.63
CA ASN A 88 -15.68 6.81 -6.86
C ASN A 88 -14.84 6.54 -8.10
N GLY A 89 -13.87 5.65 -7.93
CA GLY A 89 -12.95 5.22 -8.98
C GLY A 89 -11.80 6.18 -9.28
N ASP A 90 -11.65 7.28 -8.52
CA ASP A 90 -10.37 7.98 -8.49
C ASP A 90 -9.27 7.02 -8.03
N LEU A 91 -8.07 7.19 -8.57
CA LEU A 91 -6.90 6.41 -8.21
C LEU A 91 -6.02 7.23 -7.26
N LEU A 92 -5.59 6.62 -6.16
CA LEU A 92 -4.68 7.20 -5.19
C LEU A 92 -3.32 6.53 -5.34
N PHE A 93 -2.30 7.32 -5.68
CA PHE A 93 -0.93 6.83 -5.88
C PHE A 93 -0.07 7.25 -4.67
N CYS A 94 0.34 6.31 -3.81
CA CYS A 94 1.31 6.64 -2.75
C CYS A 94 2.70 6.83 -3.40
N VAL A 95 3.33 7.96 -3.10
CA VAL A 95 4.71 8.28 -3.49
C VAL A 95 5.63 7.91 -2.33
N ALA A 96 6.68 7.14 -2.63
CA ALA A 96 7.66 6.72 -1.63
C ALA A 96 8.60 7.88 -1.28
N SER A 97 8.88 8.03 0.02
CA SER A 97 9.94 8.89 0.52
C SER A 97 11.30 8.37 0.03
N PRO A 98 12.26 9.26 -0.32
CA PRO A 98 13.61 8.86 -0.70
C PRO A 98 14.38 8.06 0.36
N MET A 99 13.90 8.07 1.61
CA MET A 99 14.52 7.34 2.72
C MET A 99 14.00 5.90 2.89
N ARG A 100 13.04 5.47 2.06
CA ARG A 100 12.48 4.11 2.14
C ARG A 100 13.51 3.04 1.77
N ASP A 101 13.35 1.89 2.38
CA ASP A 101 14.12 0.67 2.08
C ASP A 101 13.18 -0.49 1.69
N GLY A 102 13.77 -1.68 1.54
CA GLY A 102 13.02 -2.90 1.26
C GLY A 102 12.30 -2.90 -0.08
N ILE A 103 11.11 -3.52 -0.10
CA ILE A 103 10.36 -3.75 -1.35
C ILE A 103 9.84 -2.47 -1.98
N THR A 104 9.46 -1.48 -1.17
CA THR A 104 9.04 -0.16 -1.66
C THR A 104 10.15 0.49 -2.47
N GLN A 105 11.39 0.49 -1.94
CA GLN A 105 12.53 1.05 -2.66
C GLN A 105 12.87 0.24 -3.92
N ALA A 106 12.76 -1.09 -3.85
CA ALA A 106 13.00 -1.95 -5.00
C ALA A 106 12.02 -1.69 -6.15
N ILE A 107 10.73 -1.46 -5.83
CA ILE A 107 9.71 -1.09 -6.81
C ILE A 107 10.08 0.23 -7.48
N VAL A 108 10.27 1.30 -6.71
CA VAL A 108 10.50 2.65 -7.27
C VAL A 108 11.87 2.79 -7.95
N SER A 109 12.80 1.86 -7.72
CA SER A 109 14.09 1.81 -8.42
C SER A 109 14.00 1.30 -9.86
N VAL A 110 12.92 0.58 -10.19
CA VAL A 110 12.71 -0.06 -11.52
C VAL A 110 11.48 0.49 -12.25
N THR A 111 10.67 1.31 -11.57
CA THR A 111 9.48 1.95 -12.14
C THR A 111 9.60 3.46 -12.07
N GLU A 112 9.30 4.15 -13.16
CA GLU A 112 9.11 5.60 -13.16
C GLU A 112 7.64 5.93 -12.84
N GLY A 113 7.34 6.99 -12.10
CA GLY A 113 5.97 7.48 -11.92
C GLY A 113 5.69 8.73 -12.75
N ILE A 114 4.47 9.25 -12.68
CA ILE A 114 4.10 10.56 -13.23
C ILE A 114 5.04 11.64 -12.69
N ASP A 115 5.48 12.54 -13.57
CA ASP A 115 6.41 13.64 -13.24
C ASP A 115 7.65 13.18 -12.45
N LEU A 116 8.19 12.01 -12.81
CA LEU A 116 9.36 11.37 -12.18
C LEU A 116 9.17 10.99 -10.70
N GLN A 117 7.93 10.93 -10.21
CA GLN A 117 7.62 10.56 -8.84
C GLN A 117 7.87 9.07 -8.56
N GLN A 118 8.25 8.77 -7.33
CA GLN A 118 8.52 7.40 -6.86
C GLN A 118 7.22 6.68 -6.47
N VAL A 119 6.32 6.47 -7.43
CA VAL A 119 5.03 5.83 -7.18
C VAL A 119 5.22 4.35 -6.82
N SER A 120 4.85 3.97 -5.60
CA SER A 120 5.10 2.63 -5.06
C SER A 120 3.84 1.79 -4.89
N HIS A 121 2.68 2.43 -4.83
CA HIS A 121 1.40 1.78 -4.55
C HIS A 121 0.25 2.53 -5.21
N VAL A 122 -0.83 1.83 -5.53
CA VAL A 122 -2.07 2.41 -6.05
C VAL A 122 -3.29 1.81 -5.36
N ALA A 123 -4.27 2.65 -5.06
CA ALA A 123 -5.58 2.25 -4.53
C ALA A 123 -6.71 2.92 -5.31
N ILE A 124 -7.92 2.36 -5.21
CA ILE A 124 -9.13 2.86 -5.88
C ILE A 124 -10.02 3.51 -4.81
N VAL A 125 -10.44 4.76 -5.02
CA VAL A 125 -11.41 5.41 -4.14
C VAL A 125 -12.76 4.72 -4.25
N CYS A 126 -13.30 4.31 -3.11
CA CYS A 126 -14.60 3.68 -2.98
C CYS A 126 -15.40 4.38 -1.87
N LYS A 127 -16.44 5.11 -2.24
CA LYS A 127 -17.42 5.72 -1.35
C LYS A 127 -18.57 4.76 -1.17
N GLU A 128 -18.81 4.44 0.10
CA GLU A 128 -19.92 3.64 0.59
C GLU A 128 -20.82 4.51 1.48
N PRO A 129 -22.05 4.09 1.79
CA PRO A 129 -22.97 4.89 2.63
C PRO A 129 -22.39 5.27 4.00
N ASN A 130 -21.43 4.50 4.51
CA ASN A 130 -20.81 4.67 5.82
C ASN A 130 -19.43 5.35 5.79
N GLY A 131 -18.88 5.71 4.61
CA GLY A 131 -17.58 6.37 4.55
C GLY A 131 -16.89 6.36 3.19
N ILE A 132 -15.69 6.93 3.18
CA ILE A 132 -14.79 6.91 2.03
C ILE A 132 -13.65 5.94 2.35
N TYR A 133 -13.35 5.07 1.40
CA TYR A 133 -12.35 4.02 1.52
C TYR A 133 -11.37 4.09 0.36
N ALA A 134 -10.14 3.66 0.63
CA ALA A 134 -9.20 3.19 -0.37
C ALA A 134 -9.41 1.67 -0.51
N LEU A 135 -10.01 1.26 -1.63
CA LEU A 135 -10.07 -0.14 -2.03
C LEU A 135 -8.72 -0.52 -2.62
N GLU A 136 -7.95 -1.32 -1.89
CA GLU A 136 -6.57 -1.64 -2.23
C GLU A 136 -6.28 -3.12 -2.05
N ALA A 137 -5.23 -3.60 -2.72
CA ALA A 137 -4.58 -4.86 -2.39
C ALA A 137 -3.30 -4.57 -1.59
N SER A 138 -3.26 -4.94 -0.30
CA SER A 138 -2.10 -4.70 0.58
C SER A 138 -1.51 -6.01 1.10
N SER A 139 -0.21 -6.01 1.41
CA SER A 139 0.48 -7.21 1.91
C SER A 139 -0.11 -7.78 3.21
N GLN A 140 -0.69 -6.92 4.04
CA GLN A 140 -1.26 -7.33 5.34
C GLN A 140 -2.69 -7.88 5.21
N HIS A 141 -3.49 -7.35 4.29
CA HIS A 141 -4.93 -7.60 4.25
C HIS A 141 -5.43 -8.27 2.97
N GLY A 142 -4.59 -8.40 1.94
CA GLY A 142 -5.06 -8.72 0.59
C GLY A 142 -5.93 -7.58 0.04
N VAL A 143 -6.94 -7.91 -0.76
CA VAL A 143 -7.90 -6.93 -1.28
C VAL A 143 -8.94 -6.59 -0.22
N TRP A 144 -9.01 -5.31 0.17
CA TRP A 144 -9.86 -4.87 1.28
C TRP A 144 -10.25 -3.39 1.16
N LEU A 145 -11.28 -2.98 1.93
CA LEU A 145 -11.66 -1.57 2.08
C LEU A 145 -10.92 -0.96 3.26
N ASN A 146 -9.89 -0.16 2.98
CA ASN A 146 -9.15 0.59 3.99
C ASN A 146 -9.81 1.97 4.21
N PRO A 147 -10.24 2.35 5.43
CA PRO A 147 -10.77 3.69 5.68
C PRO A 147 -9.80 4.76 5.16
N ILE A 148 -10.30 5.80 4.46
CA ILE A 148 -9.40 6.73 3.73
C ILE A 148 -8.38 7.41 4.64
N GLN A 149 -8.77 7.76 5.88
CA GLN A 149 -7.84 8.35 6.86
C GLN A 149 -6.73 7.36 7.22
N GLN A 150 -7.09 6.11 7.51
CA GLN A 150 -6.13 5.05 7.83
C GLN A 150 -5.21 4.76 6.64
N PHE A 151 -5.71 4.82 5.40
CA PHE A 151 -4.88 4.70 4.21
C PHE A 151 -3.84 5.82 4.11
N LEU A 152 -4.27 7.07 4.26
CA LEU A 152 -3.37 8.23 4.19
C LEU A 152 -2.32 8.22 5.30
N GLU A 153 -2.72 7.86 6.53
CA GLU A 153 -1.81 7.72 7.69
C GLU A 153 -0.72 6.64 7.48
N HIS A 154 -1.00 5.63 6.65
CA HIS A 154 -0.03 4.57 6.34
C HIS A 154 0.89 4.87 5.15
N CYS A 155 0.54 5.81 4.26
CA CYS A 155 1.48 6.24 3.21
C CYS A 155 2.66 7.00 3.84
N ASP A 156 3.72 7.23 3.07
CA ASP A 156 4.81 8.11 3.51
C ASP A 156 4.32 9.56 3.66
N HIS A 157 5.00 10.33 4.50
CA HIS A 157 4.67 11.73 4.76
C HIS A 157 5.86 12.63 4.48
N THR A 158 5.58 13.88 4.08
CA THR A 158 6.59 14.94 4.01
C THR A 158 7.10 15.31 5.40
N GLU A 159 8.16 16.10 5.48
CA GLU A 159 8.66 16.65 6.75
C GLU A 159 7.59 17.49 7.49
N SER A 160 6.66 18.10 6.75
CA SER A 160 5.52 18.84 7.31
C SER A 160 4.37 17.95 7.78
N GLY A 161 4.49 16.63 7.66
CA GLY A 161 3.47 15.67 8.09
C GLY A 161 2.30 15.51 7.13
N ASN A 162 2.47 15.87 5.85
CA ASN A 162 1.44 15.70 4.84
C ASN A 162 1.61 14.36 4.10
N PRO A 163 0.54 13.57 3.87
CA PRO A 163 0.66 12.28 3.21
C PRO A 163 1.07 12.47 1.74
N MET A 164 2.09 11.74 1.32
CA MET A 164 2.68 11.79 -0.01
C MET A 164 1.83 10.97 -0.99
N VAL A 165 0.66 11.52 -1.35
CA VAL A 165 -0.31 10.86 -2.22
C VAL A 165 -0.74 11.78 -3.35
N LEU A 166 -0.76 11.25 -4.57
CA LEU A 166 -1.36 11.89 -5.75
C LEU A 166 -2.75 11.31 -6.01
N ALA A 167 -3.71 12.15 -6.36
CA ALA A 167 -5.03 11.74 -6.80
C ALA A 167 -5.15 11.86 -8.32
N GLY A 168 -5.46 10.76 -9.00
CA GLY A 168 -5.76 10.71 -10.42
C GLY A 168 -7.23 10.37 -10.68
N ARG A 169 -7.79 10.91 -11.75
CA ARG A 169 -9.14 10.59 -12.22
C ARG A 169 -9.09 10.18 -13.68
N LEU A 170 -9.88 9.18 -14.06
CA LEU A 170 -10.05 8.83 -15.47
C LEU A 170 -10.66 10.01 -16.24
N LYS A 171 -10.17 10.24 -17.46
CA LYS A 171 -10.74 11.24 -18.38
C LYS A 171 -12.12 10.82 -18.87
N ASP A 172 -12.31 9.53 -19.16
CA ASP A 172 -13.62 8.93 -19.43
C ASP A 172 -14.13 8.25 -18.16
N THR A 173 -15.20 8.82 -17.58
CA THR A 173 -15.83 8.32 -16.35
C THR A 173 -17.09 7.51 -16.62
N SER A 174 -17.43 7.22 -17.88
CA SER A 174 -18.68 6.57 -18.28
C SER A 174 -18.90 5.20 -17.62
N ASN A 175 -17.83 4.42 -17.43
CA ASN A 175 -17.91 3.07 -16.87
C ASN A 175 -17.45 2.96 -15.40
N ILE A 176 -17.24 4.08 -14.71
CA ILE A 176 -16.56 4.10 -13.41
C ILE A 176 -17.28 3.29 -12.33
N SER A 177 -18.63 3.30 -12.36
CA SER A 177 -19.44 2.53 -11.42
C SER A 177 -19.23 1.03 -11.60
N ALA A 178 -19.16 0.54 -12.84
CA ALA A 178 -18.91 -0.86 -13.12
C ALA A 178 -17.48 -1.24 -12.70
N SER A 179 -16.50 -0.37 -12.92
CA SER A 179 -15.11 -0.59 -12.52
C SER A 179 -14.96 -0.74 -11.00
N VAL A 180 -15.62 0.13 -10.22
CA VAL A 180 -15.59 0.04 -8.75
C VAL A 180 -16.31 -1.22 -8.24
N GLU A 181 -17.45 -1.59 -8.83
CA GLU A 181 -18.13 -2.85 -8.47
C GLU A 181 -17.30 -4.08 -8.85
N LYS A 182 -16.60 -4.04 -9.99
CA LYS A 182 -15.65 -5.09 -10.38
C LYS A 182 -14.50 -5.19 -9.38
N ALA A 183 -13.93 -4.07 -8.95
CA ALA A 183 -12.90 -4.05 -7.91
C ALA A 183 -13.38 -4.65 -6.59
N LYS A 184 -14.62 -4.33 -6.18
CA LYS A 184 -15.25 -4.89 -4.96
C LYS A 184 -15.45 -6.40 -5.05
N SER A 185 -15.65 -6.95 -6.24
CA SER A 185 -15.76 -8.41 -6.43
C SER A 185 -14.50 -9.19 -6.03
N PHE A 186 -13.35 -8.49 -5.90
CA PHE A 186 -12.09 -9.08 -5.48
C PHE A 186 -11.84 -9.01 -3.97
N LEU A 187 -12.71 -8.37 -3.18
CA LEU A 187 -12.58 -8.28 -1.72
C LEU A 187 -12.32 -9.65 -1.09
N GLY A 188 -11.30 -9.71 -0.23
CA GLY A 188 -10.85 -10.93 0.44
C GLY A 188 -9.83 -11.77 -0.35
N LYS A 189 -9.51 -11.42 -1.61
CA LYS A 189 -8.42 -12.09 -2.33
C LYS A 189 -7.08 -11.84 -1.62
N PRO A 190 -6.22 -12.87 -1.48
CA PRO A 190 -4.88 -12.69 -0.91
C PRO A 190 -4.01 -11.72 -1.72
N TYR A 191 -3.01 -11.14 -1.07
CA TYR A 191 -2.00 -10.33 -1.75
C TYR A 191 -1.05 -11.22 -2.56
N ASP A 192 -0.77 -10.83 -3.79
CA ASP A 192 0.23 -11.51 -4.60
C ASP A 192 1.63 -10.99 -4.28
N PHE A 193 2.39 -11.81 -3.54
CA PHE A 193 3.79 -11.54 -3.23
C PHE A 193 4.74 -11.97 -4.35
N GLN A 194 4.28 -12.75 -5.33
CA GLN A 194 5.15 -13.25 -6.40
C GLN A 194 5.10 -12.37 -7.65
N TYR A 195 4.16 -11.43 -7.73
CA TYR A 195 3.94 -10.58 -8.92
C TYR A 195 3.82 -11.46 -10.17
N SER A 196 2.99 -12.49 -10.07
CA SER A 196 2.83 -13.57 -11.03
C SER A 196 1.45 -13.45 -11.68
N PRO A 197 1.28 -13.75 -12.98
CA PRO A 197 0.02 -13.58 -13.71
C PRO A 197 -1.06 -14.62 -13.33
N SER A 198 -1.11 -15.09 -12.09
CA SER A 198 -2.08 -16.06 -11.60
C SER A 198 -3.29 -15.36 -10.97
N ASP A 199 -4.50 -15.88 -11.21
CA ASP A 199 -5.74 -15.32 -10.63
C ASP A 199 -5.94 -15.61 -9.13
N SER A 200 -4.99 -16.27 -8.46
CA SER A 200 -5.16 -16.78 -7.09
C SER A 200 -4.96 -15.71 -6.01
N ALA A 201 -4.21 -14.66 -6.32
CA ALA A 201 -3.88 -13.53 -5.48
C ALA A 201 -3.79 -12.27 -6.36
N ILE A 202 -3.84 -11.07 -5.78
CA ILE A 202 -3.81 -9.81 -6.52
C ILE A 202 -2.88 -8.83 -5.81
N TYR A 203 -2.04 -8.13 -6.56
CA TYR A 203 -1.30 -6.96 -6.05
C TYR A 203 -1.92 -5.63 -6.52
N CYS A 204 -1.43 -4.51 -6.01
CA CYS A 204 -2.16 -3.23 -6.05
C CYS A 204 -2.50 -2.72 -7.45
N SER A 205 -1.56 -2.75 -8.40
CA SER A 205 -1.82 -2.33 -9.78
C SER A 205 -2.58 -3.36 -10.61
N GLU A 206 -2.51 -4.65 -10.25
CA GLU A 206 -3.36 -5.68 -10.85
C GLU A 206 -4.83 -5.47 -10.50
N LEU A 207 -5.13 -5.07 -9.26
CA LEU A 207 -6.49 -4.74 -8.87
C LEU A 207 -7.08 -3.66 -9.79
N VAL A 208 -6.28 -2.66 -10.18
CA VAL A 208 -6.69 -1.63 -11.15
C VAL A 208 -6.86 -2.23 -12.55
N HIS A 209 -5.88 -2.99 -13.03
CA HIS A 209 -5.96 -3.65 -14.34
C HIS A 209 -7.21 -4.54 -14.50
N TYR A 210 -7.46 -5.43 -13.54
CA TYR A 210 -8.60 -6.35 -13.58
C TYR A 210 -9.97 -5.69 -13.33
N SER A 211 -9.99 -4.40 -13.00
CA SER A 211 -11.22 -3.68 -12.65
C SER A 211 -11.65 -2.66 -13.68
N PHE A 212 -10.72 -2.04 -14.42
CA PHE A 212 -11.03 -0.90 -15.28
C PHE A 212 -11.11 -1.29 -16.75
N PHE A 213 -12.34 -1.27 -17.27
CA PHE A 213 -12.65 -1.51 -18.68
C PHE A 213 -13.40 -0.32 -19.29
N ASP A 214 -13.16 -0.03 -20.56
CA ASP A 214 -13.93 0.95 -21.31
C ASP A 214 -15.34 0.43 -21.64
N SER A 215 -16.13 1.26 -22.33
CA SER A 215 -17.51 0.93 -22.71
C SER A 215 -17.63 -0.25 -23.69
N GLU A 216 -16.54 -0.65 -24.35
CA GLU A 216 -16.46 -1.79 -25.26
C GLU A 216 -15.95 -3.07 -24.55
N GLY A 217 -15.63 -2.97 -23.25
CA GLY A 217 -15.12 -4.08 -22.46
C GLY A 217 -13.62 -4.30 -22.63
N LYS A 218 -12.88 -3.34 -23.18
CA LYS A 218 -11.42 -3.41 -23.30
C LYS A 218 -10.74 -2.81 -22.06
N GLU A 219 -9.64 -3.43 -21.64
CA GLU A 219 -8.83 -2.98 -20.51
C GLU A 219 -8.30 -1.55 -20.74
N ILE A 220 -8.52 -0.67 -19.76
CA ILE A 220 -8.01 0.72 -19.78
C ILE A 220 -6.53 0.75 -19.42
N PHE A 221 -6.09 -0.16 -18.55
CA PHE A 221 -4.69 -0.30 -18.12
C PHE A 221 -4.20 -1.70 -18.50
N PRO A 222 -3.77 -1.94 -19.75
CA PRO A 222 -3.31 -3.25 -20.18
C PRO A 222 -2.02 -3.65 -19.45
N GLN A 223 -1.76 -4.96 -19.40
CA GLN A 223 -0.46 -5.46 -18.95
C GLN A 223 0.66 -5.04 -19.92
N GLU A 224 1.83 -4.81 -19.35
CA GLU A 224 3.09 -4.53 -20.06
C GLU A 224 4.13 -5.58 -19.65
N PRO A 225 5.16 -5.85 -20.47
CA PRO A 225 6.29 -6.66 -20.04
C PRO A 225 6.95 -6.05 -18.79
N MET A 226 7.01 -6.80 -17.70
CA MET A 226 7.64 -6.34 -16.47
C MET A 226 9.14 -6.16 -16.66
N SER A 227 9.68 -5.10 -16.04
CA SER A 227 11.11 -4.84 -15.96
C SER A 227 11.54 -4.74 -14.51
N PHE A 228 12.61 -5.45 -14.18
CA PHE A 228 13.27 -5.42 -12.88
C PHE A 228 14.65 -4.73 -12.95
N HIS A 229 14.89 -3.99 -14.05
CA HIS A 229 16.11 -3.27 -14.31
C HIS A 229 16.12 -1.90 -13.64
N ASP A 230 17.25 -1.56 -13.01
CA ASP A 230 17.50 -0.19 -12.55
C ASP A 230 17.85 0.75 -13.73
N LYS A 231 18.09 2.03 -13.42
CA LYS A 231 18.53 3.04 -14.41
C LYS A 231 19.84 2.69 -15.12
N SER A 232 20.64 1.75 -14.60
CA SER A 232 21.86 1.27 -15.24
C SER A 232 21.58 0.11 -16.21
N GLY A 233 20.33 -0.32 -16.34
CA GLY A 233 19.91 -1.40 -17.22
C GLY A 233 20.23 -2.78 -16.67
N ASN A 234 20.37 -2.95 -15.34
CA ASN A 234 20.67 -4.25 -14.72
C ASN A 234 19.55 -4.70 -13.79
N VAL A 235 19.18 -5.99 -13.86
CA VAL A 235 18.31 -6.60 -12.84
C VAL A 235 19.01 -6.51 -11.48
N THR A 236 18.34 -5.85 -10.54
CA THR A 236 18.93 -5.54 -9.22
C THR A 236 19.19 -6.80 -8.39
N SER A 237 20.15 -6.72 -7.46
CA SER A 237 20.40 -7.82 -6.51
C SER A 237 19.19 -8.11 -5.64
N PHE A 238 18.43 -7.06 -5.26
CA PHE A 238 17.20 -7.21 -4.50
C PHE A 238 16.24 -8.18 -5.17
N TRP A 239 15.93 -7.98 -6.46
CA TRP A 239 14.96 -8.83 -7.17
C TRP A 239 15.49 -10.25 -7.35
N LYS A 240 16.79 -10.42 -7.63
CA LYS A 240 17.43 -11.75 -7.69
C LYS A 240 17.29 -12.50 -6.37
N ASP A 241 17.58 -11.85 -5.25
CA ASP A 241 17.47 -12.45 -3.92
C ASP A 241 16.01 -12.66 -3.51
N TYR A 242 15.10 -11.78 -3.94
CA TYR A 242 13.67 -11.88 -3.71
C TYR A 242 13.12 -13.17 -4.33
N TYR A 243 13.26 -13.35 -5.65
CA TYR A 243 12.73 -14.51 -6.37
C TYR A 243 13.47 -15.81 -6.03
N LYS A 244 14.77 -15.74 -5.69
CA LYS A 244 15.51 -16.90 -5.19
C LYS A 244 14.90 -17.47 -3.90
N ARG A 245 14.37 -16.64 -2.99
CA ARG A 245 13.68 -17.11 -1.77
C ARG A 245 12.39 -17.88 -2.10
N TRP A 246 11.75 -17.55 -3.22
CA TRP A 246 10.60 -18.27 -3.75
C TRP A 246 10.96 -19.49 -4.61
N ASN A 247 12.25 -19.75 -4.84
CA ASN A 247 12.74 -20.75 -5.79
C ASN A 247 12.18 -20.52 -7.21
N MET A 248 12.17 -19.24 -7.61
CA MET A 248 11.70 -18.76 -8.91
C MET A 248 12.81 -17.95 -9.58
N ASP A 249 12.76 -17.90 -10.90
CA ASP A 249 13.50 -16.90 -11.67
C ASP A 249 12.80 -15.53 -11.57
N VAL A 250 13.54 -14.45 -11.80
CA VAL A 250 12.95 -13.12 -11.95
C VAL A 250 12.08 -13.14 -13.21
N PRO A 251 10.78 -12.79 -13.14
CA PRO A 251 9.85 -12.88 -14.28
C PRO A 251 10.03 -11.69 -15.23
N GLU A 252 11.27 -11.44 -15.64
CA GLU A 252 11.63 -10.37 -16.57
C GLU A 252 10.95 -10.60 -17.93
N GLY A 253 10.23 -9.59 -18.42
CA GLY A 253 9.51 -9.65 -19.67
C GLY A 253 8.15 -10.35 -19.62
N GLU A 254 7.78 -10.98 -18.49
CA GLU A 254 6.45 -11.54 -18.31
C GLU A 254 5.38 -10.43 -18.20
N PRO A 255 4.13 -10.68 -18.63
CA PRO A 255 3.06 -9.70 -18.51
C PRO A 255 2.79 -9.32 -17.06
N GLY A 256 2.68 -8.03 -16.79
CA GLY A 256 2.29 -7.51 -15.50
C GLY A 256 1.94 -6.02 -15.55
N THR A 257 1.73 -5.45 -14.39
CA THR A 257 1.39 -4.03 -14.20
C THR A 257 2.28 -3.41 -13.14
N ASN A 258 2.43 -2.09 -13.16
CA ASN A 258 3.06 -1.37 -12.07
C ASN A 258 2.35 -0.01 -11.83
N PRO A 259 2.29 0.47 -10.58
CA PRO A 259 1.55 1.69 -10.26
C PRO A 259 2.16 2.93 -10.91
N GLY A 260 3.48 2.92 -11.17
CA GLY A 260 4.18 3.96 -11.93
C GLY A 260 3.62 4.13 -13.35
N SER A 261 3.55 3.06 -14.16
CA SER A 261 2.97 3.07 -15.52
C SER A 261 1.51 3.53 -15.51
N ILE A 262 0.70 3.05 -14.56
CA ILE A 262 -0.71 3.47 -14.43
C ILE A 262 -0.80 4.98 -14.17
N SER A 263 0.05 5.54 -13.30
CA SER A 263 0.07 6.97 -13.00
C SER A 263 0.43 7.83 -14.23
N ARG A 264 1.21 7.30 -15.18
CA ARG A 264 1.57 7.96 -16.45
C ARG A 264 0.58 7.74 -17.58
N SER A 265 -0.46 6.92 -17.36
CA SER A 265 -1.42 6.60 -18.41
C SER A 265 -2.08 7.88 -18.94
N LYS A 266 -2.18 7.98 -20.27
CA LYS A 266 -2.87 9.10 -20.94
C LYS A 266 -4.36 9.16 -20.58
N GLU A 267 -4.93 8.07 -20.06
CA GLU A 267 -6.32 7.98 -19.63
C GLU A 267 -6.54 8.64 -18.26
N ILE A 268 -5.48 8.89 -17.50
CA ILE A 268 -5.52 9.56 -16.20
C ILE A 268 -5.23 11.05 -16.35
N LYS A 269 -5.94 11.85 -15.56
CA LYS A 269 -5.59 13.22 -15.22
C LYS A 269 -5.30 13.30 -13.73
N ILE A 270 -4.13 13.80 -13.34
CA ILE A 270 -3.87 14.16 -11.94
C ILE A 270 -4.76 15.34 -11.57
N ILE A 271 -5.58 15.18 -10.54
CA ILE A 271 -6.57 16.16 -10.07
C ILE A 271 -6.10 16.91 -8.82
N GLY A 272 -5.02 16.45 -8.19
CA GLY A 272 -4.41 17.09 -7.05
C GLY A 272 -3.51 16.14 -6.26
N LYS A 273 -3.00 16.64 -5.14
CA LYS A 273 -2.08 15.94 -4.23
C LYS A 273 -2.38 16.30 -2.78
N PHE A 274 -1.95 15.45 -1.86
CA PHE A 274 -2.14 15.69 -0.43
C PHE A 274 -0.92 16.34 0.27
N PHE A 275 0.10 16.76 -0.49
CA PHE A 275 1.38 17.27 0.03
C PHE A 275 1.94 18.48 -0.74
#